data_AF-A0A1A8NLY5-F1
#
_entry.id   AF-A0A1A8NLY5-F1
#
_cell.length_a   1.000
_cell.length_b   1.000
_cell.length_c   1.000
_cell.angle_alpha   90.00
_cell.angle_beta   90.00
_cell.angle_gamma   90.00
#
_symmetry.space_group_name_H-M   'P 1'
#
loop_
_entity.id
_entity.type
_entity.pdbx_description
1 polymer ?
#
loop_
_entity_poly.entity_id
_entity_poly.type
_entity_poly.pdbx_seq_one_letter_code
_entity_poly.pdbx_strand_id
1 'polypeptide(L)'
;IFRATMSQRRFRLLAATVQFDDRLTRAARQLVTQDKLAPLREVWDLWVARLPLAYNPGEDVCVDEQLVGFGGRCNFKQYMPSKLA
;
A
#
# COMPACT_ATOMS: atom_id res chain seq x y z
N ILE A 1 6.37 10.94 -24.43
CA ILE A 1 6.31 11.26 -22.98
C ILE A 1 7.20 10.33 -22.17
N PHE A 2 6.87 9.05 -21.94
CA PHE A 2 7.64 8.16 -21.04
C PHE A 2 9.15 8.01 -21.34
N ARG A 3 9.51 7.94 -22.63
CA ARG A 3 10.91 7.83 -23.06
C ARG A 3 11.77 9.06 -22.72
N ALA A 4 11.15 10.22 -22.53
CA ALA A 4 11.85 11.44 -22.10
C ALA A 4 12.16 11.41 -20.59
N THR A 5 11.43 10.60 -19.80
CA THR A 5 11.66 10.45 -18.36
C THR A 5 12.71 9.39 -18.07
N MET A 6 12.54 8.18 -18.62
CA MET A 6 13.52 7.10 -18.47
C MET A 6 13.33 6.00 -19.53
N SER A 7 14.37 5.18 -19.70
CA SER A 7 14.26 3.98 -20.54
C SER A 7 13.33 2.94 -19.91
N GLN A 8 12.67 2.15 -20.76
CA GLN A 8 11.80 1.05 -20.30
C GLN A 8 12.55 0.04 -19.41
N ARG A 9 13.83 -0.21 -19.71
CA ARG A 9 14.69 -1.08 -18.90
C ARG A 9 14.87 -0.52 -17.49
N ARG A 10 15.16 0.78 -17.36
CA ARG A 10 15.30 1.44 -16.04
C ARG A 10 13.99 1.40 -15.26
N PHE A 11 12.87 1.70 -15.91
CA PHE A 11 11.55 1.64 -15.27
C PHE A 11 11.26 0.24 -14.69
N ARG A 12 11.44 -0.81 -15.49
CA ARG A 12 11.21 -2.20 -15.04
C ARG A 12 12.12 -2.58 -13.87
N LEU A 13 13.39 -2.15 -13.89
CA LEU A 13 14.32 -2.41 -12.80
C LEU A 13 13.83 -1.77 -11.51
N LEU A 14 13.52 -0.46 -11.53
CA LEU A 14 13.06 0.26 -10.34
C LEU A 14 11.74 -0.30 -9.80
N ALA A 15 10.78 -0.58 -10.68
CA ALA A 15 9.50 -1.15 -10.30
C ALA A 15 9.64 -2.53 -9.62
N ALA A 16 10.64 -3.33 -9.99
CA ALA A 16 10.90 -4.64 -9.39
C ALA A 16 11.68 -4.57 -8.07
N THR A 17 12.38 -3.45 -7.79
CA THR A 17 13.28 -3.33 -6.63
C THR A 17 12.74 -2.44 -5.51
N VAL A 18 11.68 -1.68 -5.76
CA VAL A 18 11.06 -0.81 -4.75
C VAL A 18 10.64 -1.62 -3.52
N GLN A 19 11.07 -1.14 -2.35
CA GLN A 19 10.74 -1.68 -1.03
C GLN A 19 10.40 -0.49 -0.13
N PHE A 20 9.40 -0.67 0.74
CA PHE A 20 8.93 0.34 1.68
C PHE A 20 9.19 -0.05 3.14
N ASP A 21 9.97 -1.12 3.35
CA ASP A 21 10.36 -1.61 4.66
C ASP A 21 11.87 -1.76 4.79
N ASP A 22 12.36 -1.58 6.03
CA ASP A 22 13.72 -1.96 6.36
C ASP A 22 13.79 -3.48 6.63
N ARG A 23 14.56 -4.16 5.78
CA ARG A 23 14.81 -5.61 5.90
C ARG A 23 15.52 -5.98 7.20
N LEU A 24 16.33 -5.08 7.76
CA LEU A 24 17.11 -5.35 8.98
C LEU A 24 16.21 -5.42 10.22
N THR A 25 15.16 -4.59 10.26
CA THR A 25 14.22 -4.56 11.40
C THR A 25 13.07 -5.55 11.24
N ARG A 26 12.91 -6.16 10.06
CA ARG A 26 11.77 -7.02 9.72
C ARG A 26 11.62 -8.23 10.65
N ALA A 27 12.71 -8.90 10.99
CA ALA A 27 12.68 -10.08 11.86
C ALA A 27 12.15 -9.74 13.27
N ALA A 28 12.65 -8.65 13.85
CA ALA A 28 12.19 -8.17 15.15
C ALA A 28 10.71 -7.78 15.14
N ARG A 29 10.26 -7.06 14.09
CA ARG A 29 8.85 -6.68 13.94
C ARG A 29 7.92 -7.88 13.76
N GLN A 30 8.34 -8.90 13.03
CA GLN A 30 7.55 -10.13 12.85
C GLN A 30 7.36 -10.92 14.16
N LEU A 31 8.32 -10.86 15.09
CA LEU A 31 8.22 -11.51 16.40
C LEU A 31 7.23 -10.79 17.33
N VAL A 32 7.15 -9.47 17.23
CA VAL A 32 6.33 -8.63 18.12
C VAL A 32 4.92 -8.41 17.58
N THR A 33 4.78 -8.32 16.26
CA THR A 33 3.55 -7.90 15.58
C THR A 33 3.22 -8.83 14.42
N GLN A 34 2.03 -9.43 14.46
CA GLN A 34 1.44 -10.14 13.32
C GLN A 34 0.84 -9.16 12.30
N ASP A 35 1.49 -8.02 12.08
CA ASP A 35 1.03 -6.99 11.14
C ASP A 35 1.28 -7.47 9.71
N LYS A 36 0.20 -7.89 9.04
CA LYS A 36 0.27 -8.34 7.65
C LYS A 36 0.63 -7.20 6.68
N LEU A 37 0.45 -5.94 7.08
CA LEU A 37 0.81 -4.74 6.30
C LEU A 37 2.23 -4.24 6.61
N ALA A 38 3.01 -4.94 7.43
CA ALA A 38 4.35 -4.53 7.85
C ALA A 38 5.30 -4.06 6.71
N PRO A 39 5.23 -4.59 5.47
CA PRO A 39 6.06 -4.10 4.36
C PRO A 39 5.73 -2.67 3.87
N LEU A 40 4.55 -2.13 4.21
CA LEU A 40 4.06 -0.81 3.77
C LEU A 40 3.66 0.08 4.96
N ARG A 41 3.71 -0.44 6.19
CA ARG A 41 3.16 0.19 7.40
C ARG A 41 3.59 1.64 7.58
N GLU A 42 4.89 1.91 7.51
CA GLU A 42 5.43 3.26 7.73
C GLU A 42 4.88 4.27 6.71
N VAL A 43 4.83 3.89 5.43
CA VAL A 43 4.29 4.74 4.36
C VAL A 43 2.77 4.94 4.55
N TRP A 44 2.05 3.89 4.93
CA TRP A 44 0.63 3.95 5.18
C TRP A 44 0.30 4.90 6.34
N ASP A 45 1.03 4.81 7.45
CA ASP A 45 0.81 5.65 8.62
C ASP A 45 1.14 7.12 8.32
N LEU A 46 2.23 7.37 7.58
CA LEU A 46 2.56 8.71 7.08
C LEU A 46 1.46 9.27 6.18
N TRP A 47 0.88 8.45 5.30
CA TRP A 47 -0.22 8.86 4.43
C TRP A 47 -1.48 9.20 5.23
N VAL A 48 -1.92 8.31 6.11
CA VAL A 48 -3.13 8.50 6.94
C VAL A 48 -2.99 9.73 7.83
N ALA A 49 -1.81 10.00 8.39
CA ALA A 49 -1.57 11.19 9.21
C ALA A 49 -1.74 12.51 8.43
N ARG A 50 -1.60 12.50 7.09
CA ARG A 50 -1.77 13.68 6.24
C ARG A 50 -3.24 13.95 5.89
N LEU A 51 -4.08 12.93 5.83
CA LEU A 51 -5.47 13.08 5.35
C LEU A 51 -6.30 14.08 6.16
N PRO A 52 -6.31 14.07 7.51
CA PRO A 52 -7.08 15.05 8.29
C PRO A 52 -6.56 16.48 8.15
N LEU A 53 -5.27 16.65 7.78
CA LEU A 53 -4.68 17.97 7.55
C LEU A 53 -5.07 18.52 6.17
N ALA A 54 -5.40 17.65 5.23
CA ALA A 54 -5.75 18.02 3.86
C ALA A 54 -7.25 18.32 3.69
N TYR A 55 -8.10 17.78 4.56
CA TYR A 55 -9.54 17.91 4.43
C TYR A 55 -10.24 17.87 5.79
N ASN A 56 -11.13 18.84 6.03
CA ASN A 56 -12.04 18.84 7.17
C ASN A 56 -13.44 18.42 6.67
N PRO A 57 -13.95 17.24 7.05
CA PRO A 57 -15.25 16.78 6.60
C PRO A 57 -16.40 17.63 7.15
N GLY A 58 -17.51 17.68 6.41
CA GLY A 58 -18.77 18.26 6.87
C GLY A 58 -19.53 17.30 7.81
N GLU A 59 -20.79 17.64 8.08
CA GLU A 59 -21.66 16.86 8.99
C GLU A 59 -21.96 15.45 8.47
N ASP A 60 -22.19 15.31 7.15
CA ASP A 60 -22.53 14.04 6.52
C ASP A 60 -21.29 13.31 6.01
N VAL A 61 -20.91 12.23 6.70
CA VAL A 61 -19.78 11.36 6.33
C VAL A 61 -20.25 9.92 6.16
N CYS A 62 -19.82 9.29 5.07
CA CYS A 62 -20.08 7.87 4.79
C CYS A 62 -18.79 7.05 4.91
N VAL A 63 -18.89 5.88 5.53
CA VAL A 63 -17.82 4.89 5.60
C VAL A 63 -18.29 3.64 4.85
N ASP A 64 -17.52 3.23 3.86
CA ASP A 64 -17.77 2.04 3.03
C ASP A 64 -16.42 1.35 2.78
N GLU A 65 -16.44 0.07 2.43
CA GLU A 65 -15.24 -0.70 2.12
C GLU A 65 -14.84 -0.63 0.64
N GLN A 66 -13.55 -0.40 0.39
CA GLN A 66 -12.97 -0.45 -0.95
C GLN A 66 -12.17 -1.74 -1.15
N LEU A 67 -12.45 -2.48 -2.23
CA LEU A 67 -11.63 -3.60 -2.66
C LEU A 67 -10.62 -3.11 -3.71
N VAL A 68 -9.34 -3.42 -3.50
CA VAL A 68 -8.29 -3.18 -4.51
C VAL A 68 -7.97 -4.51 -5.18
N GLY A 69 -8.23 -4.61 -6.49
CA GLY A 69 -7.95 -5.80 -7.28
C GLY A 69 -6.47 -6.18 -7.26
N PHE A 70 -6.18 -7.42 -6.84
CA PHE A 70 -4.81 -7.95 -6.83
C PHE A 70 -4.78 -9.43 -7.20
N GLY A 71 -4.04 -9.76 -8.27
CA GLY A 71 -3.89 -11.14 -8.76
C GLY A 71 -2.84 -11.98 -8.03
N GLY A 72 -1.83 -11.36 -7.41
CA GLY A 72 -0.68 -12.06 -6.80
C GLY A 72 -0.99 -12.72 -5.45
N ARG A 73 -0.05 -13.51 -4.91
CA ARG A 73 -0.22 -14.11 -3.57
C ARG A 73 -0.18 -13.03 -2.49
N CYS A 74 -1.20 -12.98 -1.64
CA CYS A 74 -1.30 -12.06 -0.50
C CYS A 74 -2.12 -12.75 0.61
N ASN A 75 -1.61 -12.74 1.83
CA ASN A 75 -2.13 -13.45 3.01
C ASN A 75 -3.34 -12.77 3.70
N PHE A 76 -3.78 -11.62 3.17
CA PHE A 76 -4.99 -10.91 3.59
C PHE A 76 -5.90 -10.56 2.41
N LYS A 77 -5.67 -11.17 1.24
CA LYS A 77 -6.60 -11.05 0.13
C LYS A 77 -7.94 -11.67 0.51
N GLN A 78 -9.02 -10.94 0.25
CA GLN A 78 -10.39 -11.40 0.45
C GLN A 78 -11.10 -11.55 -0.90
N TYR A 79 -12.02 -12.51 -0.98
CA TYR A 79 -12.92 -12.67 -2.12
C TYR A 79 -14.25 -12.00 -1.79
N MET A 80 -14.69 -11.09 -2.65
CA MET A 80 -15.98 -10.40 -2.54
C MET A 80 -16.74 -10.60 -3.86
N PRO A 81 -17.66 -11.58 -3.94
CA PRO A 81 -18.32 -11.93 -5.20
C PRO A 81 -19.10 -10.78 -5.85
N SER A 82 -19.61 -9.86 -5.04
CA SER A 82 -20.44 -8.73 -5.47
C SER A 82 -19.65 -7.50 -5.90
N LYS A 83 -18.32 -7.46 -5.67
CA LYS A 83 -17.46 -6.34 -6.07
C LYS A 83 -16.58 -6.78 -7.25
N LEU A 84 -16.64 -6.02 -8.35
CA LEU A 84 -15.68 -6.19 -9.44
C LEU A 84 -14.31 -5.75 -8.94
N ALA A 85 -13.31 -6.61 -9.13
CA ALA A 85 -11.92 -6.35 -8.77
C ALA A 85 -11.23 -5.48 -9.82
#